data_AF-A0A0H4QKZ2-F1
#
_entry.id   AF-A0A0H4QKZ2-F1
#
_cell.length_a   1.000
_cell.length_b   1.000
_cell.length_c   1.000
_cell.angle_alpha   90.00
_cell.angle_beta   90.00
_cell.angle_gamma   90.00
#
_symmetry.space_group_name_H-M   'P 1'
#
loop_
_entity.id
_entity.type
_entity.pdbx_description
1 polymer ?
#
loop_
_entity_poly.entity_id
_entity_poly.type
_entity_poly.pdbx_seq_one_letter_code
_entity_poly.pdbx_strand_id
1 'polypeptide(L)'
;MSFLATIFGRDLLSRDLAHQHANHYVKRIRVGSHHFDISTEILDLLWFGDGRRKNTEDFEANSISEPSEILTHDQIYRENIDVVGSYPTFHNLGPGQKYSFLKWLEDIERKDDIGFAFLLLYALERRIYMGSKVEPAVNLICKMHQQIEHEGFIRKSSDTLVWAAYKYKRVEFLNCLKEDEIPEHTQILVKLYTHGYLSAKDIMLISEKLGMDNQRYITGKPSLFEEILNRKLAEKYAEGHFSINNLTHSGDTTIDVFLSNFSIPKDERRMKIPDLLKNKDVRKPLLRMLEETSTEVQEELIGHHGY
;
A
#
# COMPACT_ATOMS: atom_id res chain seq x y z
N MET A 1 13.13 -21.60 -12.42
CA MET A 1 12.57 -21.02 -11.17
C MET A 1 11.71 -19.86 -11.60
N SER A 2 10.46 -19.77 -11.13
CA SER A 2 9.59 -18.64 -11.48
C SER A 2 10.21 -17.32 -10.99
N PHE A 3 10.05 -16.24 -11.76
CA PHE A 3 10.48 -14.88 -11.41
C PHE A 3 9.98 -14.46 -10.01
N LEU A 4 8.79 -14.90 -9.63
CA LEU A 4 8.22 -14.77 -8.29
C LEU A 4 9.11 -15.32 -7.17
N ALA A 5 9.70 -16.49 -7.40
CA ALA A 5 10.54 -17.16 -6.42
C ALA A 5 11.86 -16.41 -6.16
N THR A 6 12.28 -15.55 -7.09
CA THR A 6 13.50 -14.74 -6.98
C THR A 6 13.31 -13.52 -6.08
N ILE A 7 12.08 -12.98 -6.01
CA ILE A 7 11.78 -11.75 -5.27
C ILE A 7 11.06 -12.06 -3.95
N PHE A 8 10.07 -12.96 -3.95
CA PHE A 8 9.24 -13.28 -2.78
C PHE A 8 9.45 -14.72 -2.22
N GLY A 9 10.30 -15.54 -2.83
CA GLY A 9 10.57 -16.92 -2.36
C GLY A 9 9.64 -17.99 -2.94
N ARG A 10 10.02 -19.27 -2.82
CA ARG A 10 9.45 -20.41 -3.57
C ARG A 10 8.05 -20.88 -3.15
N ASP A 11 7.52 -20.48 -1.99
CA ASP A 11 6.24 -20.98 -1.47
C ASP A 11 5.19 -19.87 -1.44
N LEU A 12 4.53 -19.64 -2.59
CA LEU A 12 3.55 -18.57 -2.78
C LEU A 12 2.11 -19.05 -2.96
N LEU A 13 1.85 -20.35 -2.80
CA LEU A 13 0.50 -20.93 -2.87
C LEU A 13 0.26 -21.83 -1.67
N SER A 14 0.16 -21.24 -0.48
CA SER A 14 -0.56 -21.76 0.70
C SER A 14 0.08 -21.27 1.98
N ARG A 15 -0.13 -20.00 2.31
CA ARG A 15 -0.44 -19.65 3.69
C ARG A 15 -1.54 -18.62 3.60
N ASP A 16 -2.76 -19.08 3.83
CA ASP A 16 -3.77 -18.19 4.39
C ASP A 16 -3.08 -17.39 5.49
N LEU A 17 -3.31 -16.09 5.54
CA LEU A 17 -3.25 -15.38 6.81
C LEU A 17 -4.23 -16.13 7.70
N ALA A 18 -3.75 -17.20 8.35
CA ALA A 18 -4.46 -17.83 9.42
C ALA A 18 -4.65 -16.66 10.38
N HIS A 19 -5.87 -16.15 10.43
CA HIS A 19 -6.32 -15.30 11.50
C HIS A 19 -6.08 -16.12 12.76
N GLN A 20 -4.87 -16.02 13.32
CA GLN A 20 -4.71 -16.25 14.73
C GLN A 20 -5.64 -15.21 15.33
N HIS A 21 -6.82 -15.68 15.74
CA HIS A 21 -7.69 -14.95 16.63
C HIS A 21 -6.91 -14.76 17.93
N ALA A 22 -5.97 -13.80 17.91
CA ALA A 22 -5.40 -13.28 19.12
C ALA A 22 -6.58 -12.67 19.87
N ASN A 23 -6.82 -13.16 21.08
CA ASN A 23 -7.83 -12.57 21.94
C ASN A 23 -7.37 -11.16 22.32
N HIS A 24 -7.78 -10.18 21.52
CA HIS A 24 -7.59 -8.78 21.84
C HIS A 24 -8.55 -8.40 22.94
N TYR A 25 -8.03 -7.73 23.95
CA TYR A 25 -8.82 -7.21 25.05
C TYR A 25 -8.55 -5.72 25.21
N VAL A 26 -9.45 -5.02 25.88
CA VAL A 26 -9.29 -3.59 26.14
C VAL A 26 -8.46 -3.41 27.39
N LYS A 27 -7.45 -2.54 27.32
CA LYS A 27 -6.60 -2.19 28.46
C LYS A 27 -6.67 -0.70 28.73
N ARG A 28 -7.00 -0.36 29.97
CA ARG A 28 -7.02 1.01 30.44
C ARG A 28 -5.59 1.54 30.58
N ILE A 29 -5.34 2.71 30.00
CA ILE A 29 -4.12 3.49 30.21
C ILE A 29 -4.46 4.84 30.81
N ARG A 30 -3.47 5.46 31.47
CA ARG A 30 -3.59 6.81 32.02
C ARG A 30 -2.62 7.72 31.29
N VAL A 31 -3.11 8.87 30.82
CA VAL A 31 -2.31 9.96 30.28
C VAL A 31 -2.77 11.25 30.97
N GLY A 32 -1.84 11.94 31.62
CA GLY A 32 -2.16 13.06 32.50
C GLY A 32 -3.17 12.67 33.60
N SER A 33 -4.30 13.37 33.63
CA SER A 33 -5.43 13.12 34.54
C SER A 33 -6.52 12.23 33.94
N HIS A 34 -6.38 11.78 32.68
CA HIS A 34 -7.41 11.06 31.94
C HIS A 34 -7.09 9.58 31.76
N HIS A 35 -8.13 8.78 31.52
CA HIS A 35 -8.04 7.36 31.23
C HIS A 35 -8.61 7.06 29.85
N PHE A 36 -7.97 6.13 29.15
CA PHE A 36 -8.36 5.68 27.81
C PHE A 36 -8.38 4.16 27.77
N ASP A 37 -9.41 3.62 27.15
CA ASP A 37 -9.66 2.19 27.06
C ASP A 37 -9.31 1.72 25.63
N ILE A 38 -8.05 1.35 25.42
CA ILE A 38 -7.50 1.03 24.09
C ILE A 38 -7.36 -0.49 23.94
N SER A 39 -7.80 -1.03 22.79
CA SER A 39 -7.59 -2.43 22.43
C SER A 39 -6.10 -2.78 22.43
N THR A 40 -5.73 -3.96 22.94
CA THR A 40 -4.36 -4.47 22.85
C THR A 40 -3.87 -4.62 21.42
N GLU A 41 -4.77 -4.78 20.45
CA GLU A 41 -4.44 -4.79 19.01
C GLU A 41 -3.68 -3.50 18.60
N ILE A 42 -4.12 -2.35 19.12
CA ILE A 42 -3.54 -1.04 18.83
C ILE A 42 -2.46 -0.72 19.86
N LEU A 43 -2.78 -0.86 21.14
CA LEU A 43 -1.95 -0.41 22.26
C LEU A 43 -0.54 -1.01 22.23
N ASP A 44 -0.44 -2.28 21.81
CA ASP A 44 0.84 -2.99 21.75
C ASP A 44 1.73 -2.53 20.59
N LEU A 45 1.19 -1.74 19.65
CA LEU A 45 1.91 -1.20 18.51
C LEU A 45 2.35 0.26 18.72
N LEU A 46 1.76 0.95 19.70
CA LEU A 46 2.09 2.34 20.04
C LEU A 46 3.50 2.49 20.65
N TRP A 47 4.03 3.70 20.57
CA TRP A 47 5.30 4.10 21.18
C TRP A 47 5.06 5.09 22.30
N PHE A 48 5.67 4.84 23.46
CA PHE A 48 5.58 5.68 24.64
C PHE A 48 6.98 6.16 25.01
N GLY A 49 7.17 7.48 25.12
CA GLY A 49 8.47 8.08 25.45
C GLY A 49 8.75 8.15 26.96
N ASP A 50 7.72 7.92 27.78
CA ASP A 50 7.82 8.02 29.23
C ASP A 50 6.87 7.07 29.98
N GLY A 51 6.88 7.20 31.31
CA GLY A 51 5.99 6.47 32.19
C GLY A 51 6.29 4.97 32.24
N ARG A 52 5.33 4.20 32.76
CA ARG A 52 5.50 2.74 32.98
C ARG A 52 5.51 1.91 31.70
N ARG A 53 5.16 2.52 30.56
CA ARG A 53 5.04 1.86 29.27
C ARG A 53 6.13 2.28 28.29
N LYS A 54 7.11 3.05 28.74
CA LYS A 54 8.23 3.50 27.92
C LYS A 54 8.81 2.32 27.13
N ASN A 55 8.97 2.53 25.83
CA ASN A 55 9.42 1.48 24.90
C ASN A 55 10.19 2.06 23.70
N THR A 56 10.83 3.20 23.89
CA THR A 56 11.51 4.01 22.85
C THR A 56 13.03 3.93 22.95
N GLU A 57 13.55 3.16 23.92
CA GLU A 57 14.99 3.09 24.25
C GLU A 57 15.86 2.73 23.03
N ASP A 58 15.35 1.86 22.16
CA ASP A 58 16.05 1.34 20.99
C ASP A 58 16.27 2.39 19.88
N PHE A 59 15.55 3.51 19.90
CA PHE A 59 15.66 4.53 18.85
C PHE A 59 15.71 5.97 19.34
N GLU A 60 15.62 6.23 20.64
CA GLU A 60 15.87 7.56 21.24
C GLU A 60 17.27 8.10 20.93
N ALA A 61 18.25 7.23 20.65
CA ALA A 61 19.61 7.64 20.27
C ALA A 61 19.70 8.28 18.88
N ASN A 62 18.66 8.13 18.04
CA ASN A 62 18.62 8.75 16.72
C ASN A 62 18.12 10.20 16.89
N SER A 63 18.87 11.18 16.39
CA SER A 63 18.64 12.62 16.62
C SER A 63 17.27 13.19 16.17
N ILE A 64 16.37 12.37 15.65
CA ILE A 64 15.01 12.75 15.24
C ILE A 64 14.01 11.98 16.10
N SER A 65 13.25 12.71 16.92
CA SER A 65 12.17 12.14 17.75
C SER A 65 11.09 11.46 16.90
N GLU A 66 10.57 10.34 17.40
CA GLU A 66 9.50 9.58 16.76
C GLU A 66 8.19 10.41 16.75
N PRO A 67 7.62 10.72 15.57
CA PRO A 67 6.46 11.60 15.49
C PRO A 67 5.21 11.03 16.17
N SER A 68 5.10 9.72 16.32
CA SER A 68 3.97 9.06 17.02
C SER A 68 4.20 8.82 18.51
N GLU A 69 5.33 9.28 19.07
CA GLU A 69 5.69 9.05 20.46
C GLU A 69 4.70 9.71 21.43
N ILE A 70 4.03 8.89 22.24
CA ILE A 70 3.08 9.33 23.25
C ILE A 70 3.81 9.62 24.57
N LEU A 71 3.64 10.83 25.08
CA LEU A 71 4.11 11.23 26.41
C LEU A 71 2.93 11.16 27.39
N THR A 72 3.00 10.19 28.30
CA THR A 72 1.96 9.90 29.29
C THR A 72 1.86 10.96 30.38
N HIS A 73 2.91 11.75 30.63
CA HIS A 73 2.87 12.85 31.59
C HIS A 73 2.38 14.17 31.00
N ASP A 74 2.12 14.25 29.70
CA ASP A 74 1.62 15.47 29.07
C ASP A 74 0.27 15.90 29.67
N GLN A 75 0.10 17.22 29.78
CA GLN A 75 -1.20 17.79 30.10
C GLN A 75 -2.12 17.66 28.89
N ILE A 76 -3.27 17.03 29.10
CA ILE A 76 -4.33 16.86 28.10
C ILE A 76 -5.67 17.21 28.74
N TYR A 77 -6.60 17.76 27.96
CA TYR A 77 -7.94 18.11 28.43
C TYR A 77 -8.94 18.07 27.28
N ARG A 78 -10.23 18.02 27.62
CA ARG A 78 -11.31 18.00 26.64
C ARG A 78 -11.61 19.42 26.16
N GLU A 79 -11.48 19.65 24.87
CA GLU A 79 -11.88 20.90 24.23
C GLU A 79 -12.24 20.66 22.75
N ASN A 80 -12.84 21.67 22.12
CA ASN A 80 -12.97 21.67 20.67
C ASN A 80 -11.59 21.89 20.06
N ILE A 81 -11.26 21.10 19.05
CA ILE A 81 -9.95 21.13 18.41
C ILE A 81 -10.05 21.68 16.99
N ASP A 82 -9.02 22.39 16.56
CA ASP A 82 -8.77 22.64 15.15
C ASP A 82 -8.21 21.39 14.47
N VAL A 83 -8.33 21.35 13.14
CA VAL A 83 -7.81 20.28 12.29
C VAL A 83 -6.32 20.08 12.53
N VAL A 84 -5.92 18.82 12.62
CA VAL A 84 -4.52 18.42 12.77
C VAL A 84 -3.84 18.63 11.41
N GLY A 85 -2.99 19.65 11.33
CA GLY A 85 -2.33 20.06 10.09
C GLY A 85 -1.48 18.96 9.42
N SER A 86 -0.93 19.30 8.25
CA SER A 86 -0.13 18.38 7.44
C SER A 86 1.13 17.90 8.18
N TYR A 87 1.35 16.58 8.23
CA TYR A 87 2.47 15.91 8.92
C TYR A 87 2.52 16.11 10.44
N PRO A 88 1.53 15.57 11.16
CA PRO A 88 1.47 15.74 12.61
C PRO A 88 2.62 15.06 13.35
N THR A 89 2.98 15.64 14.49
CA THR A 89 3.73 14.95 15.55
C THR A 89 2.92 15.04 16.83
N PHE A 90 2.90 13.96 17.60
CA PHE A 90 2.20 13.92 18.88
C PHE A 90 2.73 15.04 19.79
N HIS A 91 4.04 15.27 19.81
CA HIS A 91 4.66 16.34 20.60
C HIS A 91 4.06 17.73 20.30
N ASN A 92 3.83 18.04 19.01
CA ASN A 92 3.33 19.35 18.57
C ASN A 92 1.81 19.48 18.66
N LEU A 93 1.07 18.40 18.96
CA LEU A 93 -0.37 18.49 19.17
C LEU A 93 -0.68 19.35 20.41
N GLY A 94 -1.71 20.19 20.30
CA GLY A 94 -2.29 20.86 21.47
C GLY A 94 -2.89 19.85 22.46
N PRO A 95 -3.06 20.22 23.74
CA PRO A 95 -3.64 19.33 24.76
C PRO A 95 -5.00 18.72 24.37
N GLY A 96 -5.89 19.51 23.74
CA GLY A 96 -7.14 19.02 23.17
C GLY A 96 -6.95 18.00 22.06
N GLN A 97 -6.03 18.26 21.14
CA GLN A 97 -5.74 17.36 20.02
C GLN A 97 -5.13 16.03 20.52
N LYS A 98 -4.26 16.08 21.53
CA LYS A 98 -3.74 14.88 22.20
C LYS A 98 -4.86 14.06 22.85
N TYR A 99 -5.77 14.72 23.56
CA TYR A 99 -6.96 14.05 24.13
C TYR A 99 -7.80 13.38 23.03
N SER A 100 -8.11 14.10 21.95
CA SER A 100 -8.92 13.60 20.84
C SER A 100 -8.24 12.44 20.10
N PHE A 101 -6.92 12.51 19.88
CA PHE A 101 -6.15 11.40 19.32
C PHE A 101 -6.22 10.15 20.19
N LEU A 102 -5.95 10.29 21.50
CA LEU A 102 -6.01 9.17 22.44
C LEU A 102 -7.42 8.58 22.55
N LYS A 103 -8.45 9.43 22.41
CA LYS A 103 -9.86 9.00 22.37
C LYS A 103 -10.22 8.31 21.06
N TRP A 104 -9.62 8.72 19.94
CA TRP A 104 -9.77 8.08 18.63
C TRP A 104 -9.10 6.69 18.63
N LEU A 105 -7.98 6.50 19.33
CA LEU A 105 -7.34 5.18 19.46
C LEU A 105 -8.21 4.13 20.18
N GLU A 106 -9.24 4.54 20.93
CA GLU A 106 -10.22 3.61 21.51
C GLU A 106 -11.11 2.97 20.43
N ASP A 107 -11.34 3.69 19.32
CA ASP A 107 -12.16 3.25 18.18
C ASP A 107 -11.71 3.99 16.90
N ILE A 108 -10.76 3.38 16.20
CA ILE A 108 -10.14 3.96 15.00
C ILE A 108 -11.04 3.94 13.76
N GLU A 109 -12.21 3.29 13.85
CA GLU A 109 -13.19 3.27 12.75
C GLU A 109 -14.01 4.57 12.71
N ARG A 110 -13.94 5.37 13.78
CA ARG A 110 -14.55 6.69 13.83
C ARG A 110 -13.92 7.61 12.79
N LYS A 111 -14.79 8.28 12.03
CA LYS A 111 -14.43 9.36 11.11
C LYS A 111 -14.07 10.61 11.91
N ASP A 112 -12.83 10.66 12.36
CA ASP A 112 -12.21 11.83 12.98
C ASP A 112 -11.12 12.41 12.04
N ASP A 113 -10.26 13.27 12.57
CA ASP A 113 -9.22 13.95 11.79
C ASP A 113 -8.21 12.97 11.15
N ILE A 114 -7.94 13.14 9.86
CA ILE A 114 -7.01 12.27 9.11
C ILE A 114 -5.57 12.31 9.67
N GLY A 115 -5.18 13.40 10.33
CA GLY A 115 -3.90 13.53 11.01
C GLY A 115 -3.69 12.44 12.07
N PHE A 116 -4.75 11.98 12.74
CA PHE A 116 -4.67 10.88 13.70
C PHE A 116 -4.29 9.56 13.01
N ALA A 117 -4.85 9.30 11.83
CA ALA A 117 -4.47 8.14 11.04
C ALA A 117 -3.00 8.18 10.59
N PHE A 118 -2.49 9.36 10.22
CA PHE A 118 -1.07 9.52 9.91
C PHE A 118 -0.15 9.30 11.12
N LEU A 119 -0.53 9.79 12.31
CA LEU A 119 0.23 9.51 13.55
C LEU A 119 0.30 8.02 13.84
N LEU A 120 -0.83 7.32 13.73
CA LEU A 120 -0.85 5.87 13.93
C LEU A 120 -0.01 5.17 12.84
N LEU A 121 -0.13 5.57 11.57
CA LEU A 121 0.70 5.03 10.49
C LEU A 121 2.19 5.15 10.78
N TYR A 122 2.68 6.28 11.32
CA TYR A 122 4.08 6.42 11.68
C TYR A 122 4.53 5.41 12.73
N ALA A 123 3.71 5.15 13.75
CA ALA A 123 4.00 4.14 14.77
C ALA A 123 4.16 2.75 14.14
N LEU A 124 3.23 2.40 13.24
CA LEU A 124 3.18 1.12 12.55
C LEU A 124 4.36 0.95 11.57
N GLU A 125 4.70 1.99 10.81
CA GLU A 125 5.87 2.01 9.94
C GLU A 125 7.17 1.76 10.72
N ARG A 126 7.32 2.34 11.93
CA ARG A 126 8.50 2.05 12.78
C ARG A 126 8.52 0.60 13.28
N ARG A 127 7.37 0.02 13.67
CA ARG A 127 7.27 -1.40 14.05
C ARG A 127 7.70 -2.32 12.92
N ILE A 128 7.26 -2.00 11.70
CA ILE A 128 7.63 -2.70 10.47
C ILE A 128 9.12 -2.50 10.19
N TYR A 129 9.64 -1.27 10.25
CA TYR A 129 11.05 -1.00 9.99
C TYR A 129 11.99 -1.74 10.95
N MET A 130 11.69 -1.76 12.25
CA MET A 130 12.48 -2.47 13.26
C MET A 130 12.30 -3.99 13.24
N GLY A 131 11.30 -4.51 12.52
CA GLY A 131 10.99 -5.95 12.50
C GLY A 131 10.39 -6.51 13.79
N SER A 132 9.92 -5.68 14.72
CA SER A 132 9.48 -6.10 16.05
C SER A 132 8.05 -6.66 16.08
N LYS A 133 7.13 -6.06 15.32
CA LYS A 133 5.70 -6.44 15.25
C LYS A 133 5.15 -6.26 13.85
N VAL A 134 5.82 -6.87 12.87
CA VAL A 134 5.52 -6.69 11.43
C VAL A 134 4.09 -7.08 11.08
N GLU A 135 3.68 -8.32 11.36
CA GLU A 135 2.34 -8.80 10.97
C GLU A 135 1.20 -8.04 11.66
N PRO A 136 1.21 -7.81 13.00
CA PRO A 136 0.16 -7.01 13.63
C PRO A 136 0.09 -5.59 13.07
N ALA A 137 1.25 -4.97 12.76
CA ALA A 137 1.29 -3.65 12.17
C ALA A 137 0.70 -3.64 10.75
N VAL A 138 1.08 -4.60 9.90
CA VAL A 138 0.52 -4.73 8.54
C VAL A 138 -0.98 -4.96 8.60
N ASN A 139 -1.47 -5.83 9.48
CA ASN A 139 -2.92 -6.09 9.62
C ASN A 139 -3.69 -4.83 10.00
N LEU A 140 -3.16 -4.04 10.94
CA LEU A 140 -3.81 -2.78 11.35
C LEU A 140 -3.75 -1.73 10.24
N ILE A 141 -2.65 -1.64 9.48
CA ILE A 141 -2.57 -0.77 8.29
C ILE A 141 -3.60 -1.21 7.26
N CYS A 142 -3.74 -2.51 6.99
CA CYS A 142 -4.75 -3.03 6.07
C CYS A 142 -6.16 -2.63 6.48
N LYS A 143 -6.49 -2.76 7.78
CA LYS A 143 -7.79 -2.32 8.32
C LYS A 143 -8.03 -0.84 8.06
N MET A 144 -7.05 0.01 8.40
CA MET A 144 -7.14 1.46 8.17
C MET A 144 -7.24 1.80 6.67
N HIS A 145 -6.44 1.15 5.82
CA HIS A 145 -6.40 1.36 4.37
C HIS A 145 -7.76 1.06 3.71
N GLN A 146 -8.44 0.02 4.18
CA GLN A 146 -9.77 -0.34 3.68
C GLN A 146 -10.85 0.64 4.12
N GLN A 147 -10.79 1.14 5.36
CA GLN A 147 -11.82 1.99 5.96
C GLN A 147 -11.70 3.48 5.63
N ILE A 148 -10.47 3.98 5.45
CA ILE A 148 -10.21 5.42 5.26
C ILE A 148 -10.26 5.77 3.77
N GLU A 149 -11.17 6.69 3.42
CA GLU A 149 -11.35 7.23 2.07
C GLU A 149 -10.63 8.58 1.94
N HIS A 150 -9.29 8.56 1.96
CA HIS A 150 -8.48 9.77 1.79
C HIS A 150 -7.26 9.46 0.92
N GLU A 151 -7.20 10.03 -0.28
CA GLU A 151 -6.19 9.75 -1.31
C GLU A 151 -4.76 9.81 -0.76
N GLY A 152 -4.43 10.87 -0.01
CA GLY A 152 -3.11 11.02 0.58
C GLY A 152 -2.75 9.91 1.58
N PHE A 153 -3.75 9.39 2.32
CA PHE A 153 -3.53 8.31 3.28
C PHE A 153 -3.43 6.97 2.58
N ILE A 154 -4.30 6.71 1.60
CA ILE A 154 -4.29 5.51 0.76
C ILE A 154 -2.95 5.36 0.07
N ARG A 155 -2.42 6.45 -0.50
CA ARG A 155 -1.09 6.44 -1.11
C ARG A 155 0.02 6.05 -0.12
N LYS A 156 0.04 6.66 1.07
CA LYS A 156 1.09 6.40 2.08
C LYS A 156 1.01 5.01 2.72
N SER A 157 -0.20 4.56 3.00
CA SER A 157 -0.42 3.19 3.47
C SER A 157 -0.06 2.16 2.39
N SER A 158 -0.33 2.45 1.12
CA SER A 158 0.10 1.60 -0.01
C SER A 158 1.62 1.49 -0.11
N ASP A 159 2.32 2.64 -0.08
CA ASP A 159 3.80 2.66 -0.08
C ASP A 159 4.35 1.82 1.08
N THR A 160 3.73 1.91 2.27
CA THR A 160 4.11 1.12 3.45
C THR A 160 3.91 -0.38 3.25
N LEU A 161 2.76 -0.79 2.72
CA LEU A 161 2.45 -2.21 2.49
C LEU A 161 3.38 -2.81 1.43
N VAL A 162 3.65 -2.08 0.35
CA VAL A 162 4.62 -2.49 -0.68
C VAL A 162 6.04 -2.57 -0.11
N TRP A 163 6.44 -1.58 0.69
CA TRP A 163 7.74 -1.58 1.36
C TRP A 163 7.87 -2.79 2.30
N ALA A 164 6.84 -3.09 3.10
CA ALA A 164 6.83 -4.24 4.00
C ALA A 164 6.88 -5.56 3.23
N ALA A 165 6.03 -5.72 2.21
CA ALA A 165 5.98 -6.91 1.38
C ALA A 165 7.36 -7.21 0.78
N TYR A 166 8.01 -6.20 0.22
CA TYR A 166 9.31 -6.37 -0.42
C TYR A 166 10.45 -6.60 0.59
N LYS A 167 10.48 -5.86 1.71
CA LYS A 167 11.48 -6.09 2.77
C LYS A 167 11.44 -7.51 3.32
N TYR A 168 10.24 -7.99 3.61
CA TYR A 168 10.03 -9.26 4.30
C TYR A 168 9.80 -10.44 3.36
N LYS A 169 9.72 -10.18 2.04
CA LYS A 169 9.40 -11.19 1.02
C LYS A 169 8.05 -11.88 1.28
N ARG A 170 7.04 -11.06 1.56
CA ARG A 170 5.69 -11.46 1.98
C ARG A 170 4.65 -10.85 1.04
N VAL A 171 4.23 -11.60 0.02
CA VAL A 171 3.27 -11.09 -0.98
C VAL A 171 1.90 -10.81 -0.36
N GLU A 172 1.53 -11.57 0.67
CA GLU A 172 0.22 -11.50 1.30
C GLU A 172 -0.04 -10.15 1.98
N PHE A 173 1.01 -9.36 2.25
CA PHE A 173 0.89 -8.00 2.74
C PHE A 173 0.27 -7.04 1.72
N LEU A 174 0.20 -7.44 0.45
CA LEU A 174 -0.42 -6.67 -0.62
C LEU A 174 -1.92 -6.96 -0.79
N ASN A 175 -2.44 -8.03 -0.18
CA ASN A 175 -3.80 -8.53 -0.44
C ASN A 175 -4.92 -7.54 -0.03
N CYS A 176 -4.62 -6.56 0.82
CA CYS A 176 -5.58 -5.57 1.28
C CYS A 176 -5.56 -4.27 0.46
N LEU A 177 -4.63 -4.14 -0.50
CA LEU A 177 -4.51 -2.94 -1.32
C LEU A 177 -5.75 -2.72 -2.17
N LYS A 178 -6.24 -1.48 -2.19
CA LYS A 178 -7.20 -1.00 -3.18
C LYS A 178 -6.44 -0.76 -4.48
N GLU A 179 -6.22 -1.82 -5.25
CA GLU A 179 -5.33 -1.79 -6.42
C GLU A 179 -5.67 -0.70 -7.44
N ASP A 180 -6.94 -0.33 -7.58
CA ASP A 180 -7.33 0.73 -8.53
C ASP A 180 -7.10 2.16 -7.98
N GLU A 181 -6.76 2.31 -6.69
CA GLU A 181 -6.52 3.59 -6.01
C GLU A 181 -5.02 3.86 -5.71
N ILE A 182 -4.14 2.95 -6.11
CA ILE A 182 -2.67 3.14 -6.00
C ILE A 182 -2.08 3.67 -7.30
N PRO A 183 -0.90 4.31 -7.30
CA PRO A 183 -0.26 4.77 -8.52
C PRO A 183 -0.04 3.65 -9.55
N GLU A 184 -0.32 3.92 -10.83
CA GLU A 184 -0.31 2.94 -11.93
C GLU A 184 1.00 2.12 -12.03
N HIS A 185 2.15 2.76 -11.75
CA HIS A 185 3.45 2.08 -11.75
C HIS A 185 3.58 1.01 -10.66
N THR A 186 2.84 1.16 -9.57
CA THR A 186 2.74 0.19 -8.49
C THR A 186 1.65 -0.85 -8.78
N GLN A 187 0.59 -0.48 -9.51
CA GLN A 187 -0.52 -1.39 -9.85
C GLN A 187 -0.05 -2.64 -10.59
N ILE A 188 0.76 -2.49 -11.65
CA ILE A 188 1.27 -3.64 -12.41
C ILE A 188 2.09 -4.57 -11.53
N LEU A 189 2.95 -3.96 -10.70
CA LEU A 189 3.80 -4.68 -9.78
C LEU A 189 2.94 -5.52 -8.84
N VAL A 190 1.98 -4.88 -8.19
CA VAL A 190 1.05 -5.53 -7.25
C VAL A 190 0.28 -6.63 -7.97
N LYS A 191 -0.42 -6.35 -9.08
CA LYS A 191 -1.23 -7.32 -9.80
C LYS A 191 -0.45 -8.54 -10.28
N LEU A 192 0.73 -8.33 -10.87
CA LEU A 192 1.58 -9.45 -11.29
C LEU A 192 2.07 -10.28 -10.11
N TYR A 193 2.27 -9.68 -8.93
CA TYR A 193 2.71 -10.40 -7.75
C TYR A 193 1.57 -11.10 -6.99
N THR A 194 0.41 -10.46 -6.86
CA THR A 194 -0.75 -10.98 -6.12
C THR A 194 -1.54 -11.99 -6.95
N HIS A 195 -1.78 -11.69 -8.23
CA HIS A 195 -2.58 -12.52 -9.12
C HIS A 195 -1.75 -13.42 -10.02
N GLY A 196 -0.47 -13.07 -10.28
CA GLY A 196 0.39 -13.81 -11.20
C GLY A 196 0.19 -13.48 -12.67
N TYR A 197 -0.75 -12.60 -13.03
CA TYR A 197 -1.06 -12.25 -14.41
C TYR A 197 -1.66 -10.84 -14.57
N LEU A 198 -1.74 -10.38 -15.83
CA LEU A 198 -2.49 -9.21 -16.27
C LEU A 198 -3.57 -9.62 -17.28
N SER A 199 -4.81 -9.20 -17.01
CA SER A 199 -5.94 -9.36 -17.93
C SER A 199 -5.94 -8.32 -19.04
N ALA A 200 -6.80 -8.48 -20.05
CA ALA A 200 -7.02 -7.45 -21.07
C ALA A 200 -7.39 -6.09 -20.46
N LYS A 201 -8.25 -6.07 -19.43
CA LYS A 201 -8.63 -4.83 -18.73
C LYS A 201 -7.44 -4.15 -18.07
N ASP A 202 -6.59 -4.93 -17.40
CA ASP A 202 -5.39 -4.40 -16.76
C ASP A 202 -4.45 -3.78 -17.80
N ILE A 203 -4.26 -4.47 -18.93
CA ILE A 203 -3.40 -4.01 -20.04
C ILE A 203 -3.97 -2.76 -20.71
N MET A 204 -5.29 -2.67 -20.87
CA MET A 204 -5.97 -1.49 -21.39
C MET A 204 -5.83 -0.28 -20.46
N LEU A 205 -5.93 -0.49 -19.13
CA LEU A 205 -5.82 0.58 -18.13
C LEU A 205 -4.45 1.28 -18.17
N ILE A 206 -3.38 0.51 -18.43
CA ILE A 206 -2.00 1.00 -18.43
C ILE A 206 -1.46 1.35 -19.83
N SER A 207 -2.31 1.33 -20.86
CA SER A 207 -1.90 1.40 -22.27
C SER A 207 -1.05 2.63 -22.59
N GLU A 208 -1.43 3.80 -22.07
CA GLU A 208 -0.69 5.06 -22.25
C GLU A 208 0.72 4.94 -21.65
N LYS A 209 0.85 4.34 -20.47
CA LYS A 209 2.14 4.17 -19.78
C LYS A 209 3.04 3.13 -20.44
N LEU A 210 2.46 2.17 -21.15
CA LEU A 210 3.22 1.27 -22.02
C LEU A 210 3.76 1.98 -23.27
N GLY A 211 3.27 3.18 -23.58
CA GLY A 211 3.72 4.02 -24.69
C GLY A 211 2.81 3.97 -25.91
N MET A 212 1.54 3.59 -25.73
CA MET A 212 0.57 3.62 -26.82
C MET A 212 0.02 5.05 -27.00
N ASP A 213 0.32 5.66 -28.14
CA ASP A 213 -0.07 7.04 -28.42
C ASP A 213 -1.57 7.20 -28.74
N ASN A 214 -2.15 6.27 -29.51
CA ASN A 214 -3.53 6.37 -29.98
C ASN A 214 -4.53 5.65 -29.07
N GLN A 215 -5.12 6.38 -28.13
CA GLN A 215 -6.10 5.85 -27.17
C GLN A 215 -7.55 5.80 -27.69
N ARG A 216 -7.81 6.21 -28.94
CA ARG A 216 -9.16 6.41 -29.49
C ARG A 216 -10.04 5.16 -29.39
N TYR A 217 -9.49 3.98 -29.67
CA TYR A 217 -10.28 2.76 -29.73
C TYR A 217 -10.50 2.13 -28.35
N ILE A 218 -9.51 2.25 -27.46
CA ILE A 218 -9.65 1.84 -26.06
C ILE A 218 -10.75 2.66 -25.38
N THR A 219 -10.77 3.97 -25.58
CA THR A 219 -11.76 4.86 -24.95
C THR A 219 -13.10 4.88 -25.69
N GLY A 220 -13.09 4.86 -27.02
CA GLY A 220 -14.30 4.99 -27.84
C GLY A 220 -15.04 3.68 -28.11
N LYS A 221 -14.36 2.53 -28.02
CA LYS A 221 -14.90 1.18 -28.25
C LYS A 221 -14.34 0.16 -27.24
N PRO A 222 -14.44 0.42 -25.93
CA PRO A 222 -13.76 -0.38 -24.90
C PRO A 222 -14.14 -1.86 -24.94
N SER A 223 -15.42 -2.19 -25.07
CA SER A 223 -15.88 -3.59 -25.08
C SER A 223 -15.35 -4.39 -26.28
N LEU A 224 -15.36 -3.78 -27.48
CA LEU A 224 -14.83 -4.41 -28.68
C LEU A 224 -13.31 -4.57 -28.61
N PHE A 225 -12.62 -3.55 -28.10
CA PHE A 225 -11.18 -3.61 -27.89
C PHE A 225 -10.80 -4.71 -26.90
N GLU A 226 -11.52 -4.83 -25.79
CA GLU A 226 -11.31 -5.85 -24.77
C GLU A 226 -11.53 -7.26 -25.33
N GLU A 227 -12.59 -7.47 -26.11
CA GLU A 227 -12.89 -8.75 -26.77
C GLU A 227 -11.75 -9.20 -27.69
N ILE A 228 -11.31 -8.32 -28.60
CA ILE A 228 -10.22 -8.62 -29.54
C ILE A 228 -8.91 -8.84 -28.77
N LEU A 229 -8.61 -8.02 -27.76
CA LEU A 229 -7.40 -8.19 -26.96
C LEU A 229 -7.40 -9.53 -26.21
N ASN A 230 -8.53 -9.93 -25.63
CA ASN A 230 -8.67 -11.24 -24.99
C ASN A 230 -8.41 -12.38 -25.97
N ARG A 231 -8.94 -12.30 -27.20
CA ARG A 231 -8.65 -13.29 -28.25
C ARG A 231 -7.16 -13.36 -28.57
N LYS A 232 -6.49 -12.22 -28.77
CA LYS A 232 -5.04 -12.18 -29.02
C LYS A 232 -4.23 -12.75 -27.86
N LEU A 233 -4.64 -12.47 -26.62
CA LEU A 233 -4.00 -13.04 -25.44
C LEU A 233 -4.14 -14.57 -25.40
N ALA A 234 -5.31 -15.11 -25.74
CA ALA A 234 -5.55 -16.56 -25.83
C ALA A 234 -4.79 -17.24 -26.97
N GLU A 235 -4.63 -16.57 -28.11
CA GLU A 235 -3.83 -17.08 -29.24
C GLU A 235 -2.34 -17.12 -28.89
N LYS A 236 -1.84 -16.12 -28.16
CA LYS A 236 -0.41 -15.97 -27.86
C LYS A 236 0.04 -16.70 -26.60
N TYR A 237 -0.80 -16.72 -25.57
CA TYR A 237 -0.50 -17.30 -24.27
C TYR A 237 -1.49 -18.42 -23.96
N ALA A 238 -0.98 -19.60 -23.62
CA ALA A 238 -1.80 -20.78 -23.36
C ALA A 238 -2.86 -20.57 -22.26
N GLU A 239 -2.61 -19.63 -21.34
CA GLU A 239 -3.50 -19.33 -20.22
C GLU A 239 -4.45 -18.14 -20.50
N GLY A 240 -4.40 -17.53 -21.69
CA GLY A 240 -5.32 -16.43 -22.05
C GLY A 240 -5.01 -15.06 -21.43
N HIS A 241 -3.86 -14.92 -20.80
CA HIS A 241 -3.43 -13.69 -20.12
C HIS A 241 -1.89 -13.56 -20.13
N PHE A 242 -1.40 -12.34 -19.89
CA PHE A 242 0.04 -12.12 -19.73
C PHE A 242 0.46 -12.55 -18.32
N SER A 243 1.27 -13.59 -18.21
CA SER A 243 1.69 -14.16 -16.93
C SER A 243 3.01 -13.55 -16.45
N ILE A 244 3.20 -13.48 -15.14
CA ILE A 244 4.49 -13.17 -14.52
C ILE A 244 5.59 -14.16 -14.96
N ASN A 245 5.23 -15.38 -15.36
CA ASN A 245 6.16 -16.36 -15.90
C ASN A 245 6.74 -15.96 -17.27
N ASN A 246 6.19 -14.94 -17.94
CA ASN A 246 6.76 -14.37 -19.14
C ASN A 246 7.96 -13.44 -18.87
N LEU A 247 8.27 -13.14 -17.60
CA LEU A 247 9.41 -12.32 -17.21
C LEU A 247 10.68 -13.16 -17.02
N THR A 248 11.76 -12.74 -17.68
CA THR A 248 13.07 -13.39 -17.52
C THR A 248 13.91 -12.76 -16.41
N HIS A 249 13.70 -11.48 -16.12
CA HIS A 249 14.37 -10.71 -15.08
C HIS A 249 13.52 -9.52 -14.60
N SER A 250 13.88 -8.90 -13.48
CA SER A 250 13.14 -7.76 -12.91
C SER A 250 13.31 -6.48 -13.72
N GLY A 251 14.39 -6.40 -14.50
CA GLY A 251 14.82 -5.19 -15.20
C GLY A 251 15.79 -4.38 -14.35
N ASP A 252 16.42 -3.40 -14.99
CA ASP A 252 17.45 -2.54 -14.37
C ASP A 252 16.86 -1.25 -13.80
N THR A 253 15.60 -0.94 -14.14
CA THR A 253 14.89 0.25 -13.71
C THR A 253 14.14 -0.01 -12.41
N THR A 254 14.23 0.95 -11.49
CA THR A 254 13.55 0.90 -10.20
C THR A 254 12.73 2.15 -9.97
N ILE A 255 11.66 2.01 -9.21
CA ILE A 255 10.92 3.10 -8.57
C ILE A 255 11.23 3.11 -7.07
N ASP A 256 11.10 4.28 -6.45
CA ASP A 256 11.27 4.43 -5.01
C ASP A 256 9.91 4.37 -4.31
N VAL A 257 9.79 3.54 -3.27
CA VAL A 257 8.71 3.59 -2.28
C VAL A 257 9.27 4.03 -0.93
N PHE A 258 8.47 4.76 -0.16
CA PHE A 258 8.94 5.44 1.06
C PHE A 258 8.01 5.19 2.24
N LEU A 259 8.59 4.90 3.40
CA LEU A 259 7.88 5.08 4.67
C LEU A 259 7.74 6.58 4.97
N SER A 260 6.57 6.98 5.44
CA SER A 260 6.19 8.38 5.69
C SER A 260 6.85 8.92 6.96
N ASN A 261 7.13 8.04 7.92
CA ASN A 261 7.74 8.33 9.20
C ASN A 261 9.15 8.87 8.97
N PHE A 262 9.28 10.17 9.18
CA PHE A 262 10.49 10.93 8.91
C PHE A 262 11.54 10.82 10.01
N SER A 263 11.23 10.17 11.14
CA SER A 263 12.22 9.83 12.15
C SER A 263 13.03 8.58 11.79
N ILE A 264 12.61 7.83 10.76
CA ILE A 264 13.42 6.75 10.19
C ILE A 264 14.47 7.37 9.25
N PRO A 265 15.76 6.98 9.32
CA PRO A 265 16.80 7.53 8.46
C PRO A 265 16.41 7.52 6.98
N LYS A 266 16.69 8.63 6.27
CA LYS A 266 16.19 8.87 4.90
C LYS A 266 16.52 7.74 3.93
N ASP A 267 17.73 7.21 3.99
CA ASP A 267 18.17 6.13 3.11
C ASP A 267 17.57 4.78 3.47
N GLU A 268 17.14 4.60 4.72
CA GLU A 268 16.57 3.35 5.21
C GLU A 268 15.05 3.29 5.05
N ARG A 269 14.36 4.43 5.13
CA ARG A 269 12.93 4.51 4.82
C ARG A 269 12.63 4.47 3.32
N ARG A 270 13.64 4.60 2.46
CA ARG A 270 13.52 4.45 1.00
C ARG A 270 13.81 3.02 0.59
N MET A 271 12.97 2.47 -0.26
CA MET A 271 13.20 1.16 -0.88
C MET A 271 13.04 1.25 -2.39
N LYS A 272 13.98 0.65 -3.09
CA LYS A 272 13.94 0.51 -4.55
C LYS A 272 13.27 -0.80 -4.91
N ILE A 273 12.19 -0.71 -5.67
CA ILE A 273 11.47 -1.86 -6.20
C ILE A 273 11.48 -1.83 -7.73
N PRO A 274 11.38 -2.98 -8.41
CA PRO A 274 11.40 -3.04 -9.87
C PRO A 274 10.31 -2.19 -10.52
N ASP A 275 10.67 -1.45 -11.56
CA ASP A 275 9.74 -0.73 -12.43
C ASP A 275 9.33 -1.65 -13.59
N LEU A 276 8.25 -2.41 -13.40
CA LEU A 276 7.79 -3.36 -14.42
C LEU A 276 7.19 -2.69 -15.66
N LEU A 277 6.72 -1.44 -15.57
CA LEU A 277 6.29 -0.66 -16.75
C LEU A 277 7.43 -0.42 -17.73
N LYS A 278 8.66 -0.23 -17.21
CA LYS A 278 9.86 -0.02 -18.03
C LYS A 278 10.59 -1.30 -18.39
N ASN A 279 10.17 -2.45 -17.85
CA ASN A 279 10.75 -3.73 -18.20
C ASN A 279 10.41 -4.10 -19.65
N LYS A 280 11.43 -4.37 -20.47
CA LYS A 280 11.27 -4.71 -21.89
C LYS A 280 10.41 -5.97 -22.13
N ASP A 281 10.43 -6.92 -21.20
CA ASP A 281 9.70 -8.19 -21.27
C ASP A 281 8.19 -7.98 -20.99
N VAL A 282 7.83 -6.89 -20.32
CA VAL A 282 6.45 -6.42 -20.16
C VAL A 282 6.08 -5.49 -21.31
N ARG A 283 6.84 -4.40 -21.44
CA ARG A 283 6.45 -3.26 -22.27
C ARG A 283 6.33 -3.61 -23.75
N LYS A 284 7.34 -4.26 -24.33
CA LYS A 284 7.37 -4.54 -25.78
C LYS A 284 6.23 -5.46 -26.23
N PRO A 285 6.01 -6.64 -25.60
CA PRO A 285 4.95 -7.53 -26.06
C PRO A 285 3.55 -6.97 -25.80
N LEU A 286 3.33 -6.26 -24.69
CA LEU A 286 2.03 -5.65 -24.40
C LEU A 286 1.72 -4.48 -25.35
N LEU A 287 2.67 -3.57 -25.59
CA LEU A 287 2.50 -2.46 -26.53
C LEU A 287 2.17 -2.96 -27.93
N ARG A 288 2.91 -3.98 -28.40
CA ARG A 288 2.65 -4.59 -29.72
C ARG A 288 1.22 -5.16 -29.81
N MET A 289 0.74 -5.83 -28.76
CA MET A 289 -0.64 -6.36 -28.75
C MET A 289 -1.67 -5.24 -28.78
N LEU A 290 -1.44 -4.14 -28.04
CA LEU A 290 -2.32 -2.97 -28.04
C LEU A 290 -2.42 -2.31 -29.43
N GLU A 291 -1.28 -2.19 -30.12
CA GLU A 291 -1.22 -1.66 -31.49
C GLU A 291 -1.93 -2.58 -32.48
N GLU A 292 -1.66 -3.88 -32.43
CA GLU A 292 -2.33 -4.89 -33.28
C GLU A 292 -3.84 -4.93 -33.04
N THR A 293 -4.29 -4.82 -31.77
CA THR A 293 -5.73 -4.73 -31.44
C THR A 293 -6.35 -3.46 -31.99
N SER A 294 -5.66 -2.32 -31.96
CA SER A 294 -6.17 -1.07 -32.53
C SER A 294 -6.40 -1.15 -34.04
N THR A 295 -5.47 -1.79 -34.76
CA THR A 295 -5.61 -2.03 -36.19
C THR A 295 -6.83 -2.89 -36.50
N GLU A 296 -7.02 -3.97 -35.75
CA GLU A 296 -8.15 -4.89 -35.98
C GLU A 296 -9.50 -4.27 -35.63
N VAL A 297 -9.59 -3.48 -34.54
CA VAL A 297 -10.80 -2.69 -34.22
C VAL A 297 -11.12 -1.73 -35.37
N GLN A 298 -10.10 -1.08 -35.94
CA GLN A 298 -10.31 -0.18 -37.07
C GLN A 298 -10.85 -0.93 -38.29
N GLU A 299 -10.32 -2.10 -38.61
CA GLU A 299 -10.76 -2.94 -39.73
C GLU A 299 -12.20 -3.42 -39.56
N GLU A 300 -12.58 -3.90 -38.37
CA GLU A 300 -13.96 -4.35 -38.09
C GLU A 300 -14.97 -3.21 -38.23
N LEU A 301 -14.63 -2.00 -37.75
CA LEU A 301 -15.49 -0.83 -37.90
C LEU A 301 -15.67 -0.40 -39.35
N ILE A 302 -14.62 -0.51 -40.18
CA ILE A 302 -14.70 -0.23 -41.62
C ILE A 302 -15.54 -1.30 -42.33
N GLY A 303 -15.33 -2.58 -42.00
CA GLY A 303 -16.09 -3.70 -42.55
C GLY A 303 -17.60 -3.62 -42.29
N HIS A 304 -18.00 -3.07 -41.14
CA HIS A 304 -19.40 -2.81 -40.79
C HIS A 304 -20.03 -1.58 -41.46
N HIS A 305 -19.25 -0.70 -42.12
CA HIS A 305 -19.77 0.46 -42.86
C HIS A 305 -19.77 0.25 -44.38
N GLY A 306 -19.37 -0.93 -44.84
CA GLY A 306 -19.33 -1.33 -46.25
C GLY A 306 -20.55 -2.13 -46.74
N TYR A 307 -21.63 -2.22 -45.95
CA TYR A 307 -22.87 -2.91 -46.29
C TYR A 307 -24.09 -2.00 -46.13
#